data_AF-A0A7S1BHN6-F1
#
_entry.id   AF-A0A7S1BHN6-F1
#
_cell.length_a   1.000
_cell.length_b   1.000
_cell.length_c   1.000
_cell.angle_alpha   90.00
_cell.angle_beta   90.00
_cell.angle_gamma   90.00
#
_symmetry.space_group_name_H-M   'P 1'
#
loop_
_entity.id
_entity.type
_entity.pdbx_description
1 polymer ?
#
loop_
_entity_poly.entity_id
_entity_poly.type
_entity_poly.pdbx_seq_one_letter_code
_entity_poly.pdbx_strand_id
1 'polypeptide(L)'
;MTRFQQKKKNDATKTNSVAKKKKLNMTTSETVTFDYKKENVTKKRKNIKADAKATTNSDVEDEKPSRKKNLSDRIVAGGSEEAVRGEALTASFGAIVSPGSVRVHTLILGTHPSPTSHKKSQYYGHPQNAFWYIAGDCLGTFRRDAATTADGVTLSVIGRQLRGSPAAVVPYDEQVNQMTGHGFAMWDIVGLCRREGALDANIRDSEPNDIRGFCEAHKDVRRIVLANGTTGSKEFMKHFRSWWAENDDTGRGSAPAADQRTVLVPGSDPSSMKIFKKYSSRRELVGNGDKRHRLIEVLALTSVSPANASTTYSQKRDIWEKYCYKPGLQDHKELNIN
;
A
#
# COMPACT_ATOMS: atom_id res chain seq x y z
N MET A 1 0.25 -23.55 56.23
CA MET A 1 0.05 -22.53 57.28
C MET A 1 1.41 -22.03 57.76
N THR A 2 1.78 -20.82 57.33
CA THR A 2 2.49 -19.77 58.10
C THR A 2 3.57 -20.16 59.12
N ARG A 3 4.85 -19.78 58.87
CA ARG A 3 5.47 -18.52 59.33
C ARG A 3 7.00 -18.49 59.13
N PHE A 4 7.46 -17.35 58.63
CA PHE A 4 8.82 -16.81 58.61
C PHE A 4 9.47 -16.72 60.01
N GLN A 5 10.81 -16.79 60.11
CA GLN A 5 11.68 -15.64 60.49
C GLN A 5 13.21 -15.96 60.50
N GLN A 6 13.94 -15.19 59.67
CA GLN A 6 15.17 -14.40 59.93
C GLN A 6 16.24 -14.82 60.97
N LYS A 7 17.52 -14.89 60.51
CA LYS A 7 18.69 -14.07 60.97
C LYS A 7 20.03 -14.64 60.46
N LYS A 8 20.91 -13.78 59.94
CA LYS A 8 22.38 -13.68 60.23
C LYS A 8 23.01 -12.56 59.37
N LYS A 9 23.47 -11.48 60.02
CA LYS A 9 24.89 -11.08 60.23
C LYS A 9 25.56 -10.52 58.96
N ASN A 10 25.74 -9.20 58.87
CA ASN A 10 26.95 -8.44 59.26
C ASN A 10 28.20 -8.93 58.52
N ASP A 11 28.74 -8.10 57.61
CA ASP A 11 30.00 -7.40 57.94
C ASP A 11 30.23 -6.16 57.07
N ALA A 12 30.85 -5.17 57.70
CA ALA A 12 31.20 -3.89 57.12
C ALA A 12 32.70 -3.86 56.82
N THR A 13 33.10 -3.29 55.69
CA THR A 13 34.44 -2.68 55.58
C THR A 13 34.39 -1.47 54.64
N LYS A 14 34.84 -0.36 55.22
CA LYS A 14 35.05 0.95 54.62
C LYS A 14 36.18 0.92 53.59
N THR A 15 36.08 1.74 52.55
CA THR A 15 37.20 2.61 52.12
C THR A 15 36.68 3.79 51.29
N ASN A 16 37.04 4.99 51.74
CA ASN A 16 36.90 6.28 51.04
C ASN A 16 37.85 6.34 49.83
N SER A 17 37.43 6.95 48.73
CA SER A 17 38.33 7.78 47.92
C SER A 17 37.59 8.90 47.21
N VAL A 18 38.11 10.10 47.44
CA VAL A 18 37.66 11.42 47.00
C VAL A 18 38.16 11.74 45.58
N ALA A 19 37.32 12.49 44.85
CA ALA A 19 37.63 13.40 43.74
C ALA A 19 38.16 12.86 42.40
N LYS A 20 37.44 13.21 41.32
CA LYS A 20 37.75 14.42 40.53
C LYS A 20 36.70 14.67 39.45
N LYS A 21 35.98 15.78 39.58
CA LYS A 21 35.30 16.47 38.48
C LYS A 21 36.35 16.83 37.42
N LYS A 22 36.20 16.31 36.20
CA LYS A 22 36.80 16.91 35.00
C LYS A 22 35.68 17.53 34.17
N LYS A 23 35.56 18.86 34.30
CA LYS A 23 35.03 19.73 33.24
C LYS A 23 35.89 19.48 32.00
N LEU A 24 35.27 19.16 30.88
CA LEU A 24 35.89 19.35 29.58
C LEU A 24 35.03 20.33 28.78
N ASN A 25 35.74 21.33 28.26
CA ASN A 25 35.21 22.59 27.77
C ASN A 25 34.41 22.42 26.48
N MET A 26 33.32 23.17 26.43
CA MET A 26 32.67 23.60 25.19
C MET A 26 33.72 24.28 24.30
N THR A 27 33.90 23.74 23.11
CA THR A 27 34.50 24.46 21.98
C THR A 27 33.40 24.63 20.95
N THR A 28 33.02 25.89 20.76
CA THR A 28 32.19 26.40 19.69
C THR A 28 32.78 25.97 18.34
N SER A 29 32.05 25.14 17.60
CA SER A 29 32.32 24.90 16.18
C SER A 29 31.20 25.56 15.38
N GLU A 30 31.65 26.38 14.44
CA GLU A 30 30.93 27.34 13.63
C GLU A 30 29.73 26.71 12.90
N THR A 31 28.58 27.37 13.02
CA THR A 31 27.45 27.19 12.11
C THR A 31 27.87 27.61 10.70
N VAL A 32 28.17 26.65 9.84
CA VAL A 32 28.21 26.87 8.39
C VAL A 32 26.76 26.93 7.89
N THR A 33 26.23 28.14 7.75
CA THR A 33 25.01 28.40 7.00
C THR A 33 25.28 28.19 5.51
N PHE A 34 24.70 27.13 4.93
CA PHE A 34 24.64 26.97 3.48
C PHE A 34 23.44 27.74 2.93
N ASP A 35 23.73 28.84 2.25
CA ASP A 35 22.77 29.71 1.56
C ASP A 35 22.32 29.04 0.26
N TYR A 36 21.07 28.56 0.21
CA TYR A 36 20.51 27.91 -0.98
C TYR A 36 20.01 28.98 -1.95
N LYS A 37 20.85 29.38 -2.91
CA LYS A 37 20.43 30.23 -4.05
C LYS A 37 19.41 29.46 -4.91
N LYS A 38 18.16 29.93 -4.90
CA LYS A 38 17.14 29.58 -5.90
C LYS A 38 17.52 30.21 -7.23
N GLU A 39 18.02 29.42 -8.17
CA GLU A 39 18.04 29.82 -9.58
C GLU A 39 16.73 29.42 -10.25
N ASN A 40 15.96 30.45 -10.64
CA ASN A 40 14.78 30.35 -11.47
C ASN A 40 15.17 30.01 -12.90
N VAL A 41 14.78 28.84 -13.40
CA VAL A 41 14.78 28.56 -14.84
C VAL A 41 13.34 28.59 -15.35
N THR A 42 12.93 29.77 -15.80
CA THR A 42 11.77 29.99 -16.68
C THR A 42 12.10 29.49 -18.08
N LYS A 43 11.45 28.41 -18.55
CA LYS A 43 11.43 28.07 -19.98
C LYS A 43 10.04 28.30 -20.54
N LYS A 44 9.90 29.46 -21.19
CA LYS A 44 8.94 29.77 -22.26
C LYS A 44 8.95 28.64 -23.30
N ARG A 45 7.78 28.11 -23.66
CA ARG A 45 7.56 27.54 -25.00
C ARG A 45 6.43 28.29 -25.68
N LYS A 46 6.79 28.82 -26.85
CA LYS A 46 6.01 29.66 -27.74
C LYS A 46 4.97 28.84 -28.51
N ASN A 47 3.83 29.47 -28.74
CA ASN A 47 2.83 29.10 -29.74
C ASN A 47 3.45 29.05 -31.14
N ILE A 48 3.12 28.02 -31.91
CA ILE A 48 3.08 28.08 -33.37
C ILE A 48 1.75 27.43 -33.78
N LYS A 49 0.82 28.28 -34.23
CA LYS A 49 -0.30 27.91 -35.11
C LYS A 49 0.20 28.12 -36.54
N ALA A 50 -0.05 27.19 -37.43
CA ALA A 50 -0.19 27.46 -38.86
C ALA A 50 -1.13 26.43 -39.48
N ASP A 51 -2.05 26.97 -40.25
CA ASP A 51 -3.15 26.33 -40.96
C ASP A 51 -2.71 25.36 -42.05
N ALA A 52 -3.53 24.33 -42.32
CA ALA A 52 -3.69 23.81 -43.66
C ALA A 52 -5.14 23.32 -43.87
N LYS A 53 -5.71 23.81 -44.97
CA LYS A 53 -7.09 23.76 -45.41
C LYS A 53 -7.58 22.36 -45.81
N ALA A 54 -8.91 22.26 -45.74
CA ALA A 54 -9.77 21.22 -46.29
C ALA A 54 -9.48 20.83 -47.76
N THR A 55 -9.72 19.55 -48.06
CA THR A 55 -10.21 19.11 -49.37
C THR A 55 -11.09 17.89 -49.18
N THR A 56 -12.29 17.96 -49.76
CA THR A 56 -13.36 16.96 -49.79
C THR A 56 -13.11 15.89 -50.85
N ASN A 57 -13.62 14.68 -50.61
CA ASN A 57 -14.27 13.72 -51.54
C ASN A 57 -14.17 12.30 -50.94
N SER A 58 -15.29 11.74 -50.45
CA SER A 58 -16.25 10.86 -51.15
C SER A 58 -15.87 9.37 -51.07
N ASP A 59 -16.69 8.62 -50.35
CA ASP A 59 -17.16 7.24 -50.59
C ASP A 59 -16.14 6.16 -50.94
N VAL A 60 -15.81 5.32 -49.94
CA VAL A 60 -15.60 3.88 -50.12
C VAL A 60 -16.14 3.17 -48.86
N GLU A 61 -17.22 2.42 -49.02
CA GLU A 61 -17.66 1.37 -48.11
C GLU A 61 -16.63 0.24 -48.10
N ASP A 62 -16.19 -0.21 -46.92
CA ASP A 62 -15.68 -1.58 -46.75
C ASP A 62 -15.67 -1.97 -45.26
N GLU A 63 -16.38 -3.07 -44.98
CA GLU A 63 -16.51 -3.71 -43.67
C GLU A 63 -15.14 -4.08 -43.07
N LYS A 64 -14.95 -3.85 -41.76
CA LYS A 64 -13.85 -4.46 -40.99
C LYS A 64 -14.36 -5.10 -39.69
N PRO A 65 -13.99 -6.36 -39.40
CA PRO A 65 -14.47 -7.08 -38.24
C PRO A 65 -13.78 -6.60 -36.96
N SER A 66 -14.59 -6.32 -35.95
CA SER A 66 -14.17 -5.94 -34.60
C SER A 66 -13.73 -7.17 -33.79
N ARG A 67 -12.41 -7.39 -33.69
CA ARG A 67 -11.81 -8.22 -32.62
C ARG A 67 -10.62 -7.48 -32.02
N LYS A 68 -10.85 -6.75 -30.93
CA LYS A 68 -9.76 -6.38 -30.01
C LYS A 68 -9.24 -7.67 -29.38
N LYS A 69 -8.08 -8.17 -29.81
CA LYS A 69 -7.37 -9.25 -29.12
C LYS A 69 -6.94 -8.78 -27.73
N ASN A 70 -7.11 -9.62 -26.71
CA ASN A 70 -6.71 -9.30 -25.33
C ASN A 70 -5.16 -9.26 -25.23
N LEU A 71 -4.60 -8.42 -24.36
CA LEU A 71 -3.14 -8.29 -24.22
C LEU A 71 -2.51 -9.58 -23.68
N SER A 72 -3.28 -10.35 -22.91
CA SER A 72 -2.95 -11.69 -22.42
C SER A 72 -2.60 -12.69 -23.53
N ASP A 73 -3.22 -12.57 -24.73
CA ASP A 73 -2.98 -13.48 -25.86
C ASP A 73 -1.57 -13.31 -26.47
N ARG A 74 -0.85 -12.22 -26.14
CA ARG A 74 0.50 -11.93 -26.66
C ARG A 74 1.63 -12.54 -25.83
N ILE A 75 1.34 -13.15 -24.69
CA ILE A 75 2.36 -13.79 -23.82
C ILE A 75 2.86 -15.13 -24.40
N VAL A 76 2.07 -15.77 -25.27
CA VAL A 76 2.36 -17.14 -25.76
C VAL A 76 3.27 -17.17 -27.00
N ALA A 77 3.44 -16.06 -27.71
CA ALA A 77 4.31 -15.98 -28.88
C ALA A 77 5.67 -15.33 -28.53
N GLY A 78 6.54 -16.10 -27.90
CA GLY A 78 7.95 -15.73 -27.77
C GLY A 78 8.66 -15.81 -29.13
N GLY A 79 9.14 -14.69 -29.64
CA GLY A 79 9.96 -14.62 -30.85
C GLY A 79 10.20 -13.19 -31.33
N SER A 80 11.38 -12.66 -30.97
CA SER A 80 12.19 -11.64 -31.67
C SER A 80 11.54 -10.42 -32.35
N GLU A 81 12.07 -9.24 -31.98
CA GLU A 81 12.07 -7.98 -32.73
C GLU A 81 10.78 -7.14 -32.74
N GLU A 82 10.53 -6.44 -31.61
CA GLU A 82 10.12 -5.03 -31.65
C GLU A 82 10.36 -4.38 -30.28
N ALA A 83 11.63 -4.15 -29.94
CA ALA A 83 12.01 -3.25 -28.86
C ALA A 83 11.78 -1.79 -29.30
N VAL A 84 10.52 -1.37 -29.33
CA VAL A 84 10.18 0.05 -29.44
C VAL A 84 10.49 0.68 -28.08
N ARG A 85 11.45 1.60 -28.09
CA ARG A 85 11.96 2.36 -26.93
C ARG A 85 10.84 2.82 -25.99
N GLY A 86 10.91 2.43 -24.72
CA GLY A 86 10.33 3.15 -23.58
C GLY A 86 9.36 2.37 -22.69
N GLU A 87 8.42 1.61 -23.25
CA GLU A 87 7.30 1.05 -22.48
C GLU A 87 7.27 -0.49 -22.53
N ALA A 88 8.01 -1.13 -21.63
CA ALA A 88 7.99 -2.59 -21.51
C ALA A 88 6.64 -3.09 -20.95
N LEU A 89 6.18 -4.23 -21.46
CA LEU A 89 5.06 -4.97 -20.87
C LEU A 89 5.52 -5.59 -19.54
N THR A 90 4.82 -5.29 -18.46
CA THR A 90 5.12 -5.75 -17.09
C THR A 90 3.90 -6.38 -16.45
N ALA A 91 4.11 -7.50 -15.75
CA ALA A 91 3.08 -8.24 -15.03
C ALA A 91 3.29 -8.17 -13.52
N SER A 92 2.21 -8.05 -12.74
CA SER A 92 2.26 -8.18 -11.28
C SER A 92 2.65 -9.60 -10.86
N PHE A 93 3.06 -9.77 -9.61
CA PHE A 93 3.20 -11.10 -9.02
C PHE A 93 1.83 -11.70 -8.68
N GLY A 94 1.81 -12.96 -8.25
CA GLY A 94 0.59 -13.58 -7.71
C GLY A 94 0.22 -13.01 -6.34
N ALA A 95 -1.07 -13.10 -5.99
CA ALA A 95 -1.53 -12.76 -4.65
C ALA A 95 -0.79 -13.60 -3.60
N ILE A 96 -0.28 -12.94 -2.56
CA ILE A 96 0.39 -13.63 -1.45
C ILE A 96 -0.59 -13.75 -0.28
N VAL A 97 -0.81 -14.97 0.15
CA VAL A 97 -1.64 -15.40 1.29
C VAL A 97 -0.86 -16.38 2.16
N SER A 98 -1.33 -16.66 3.36
CA SER A 98 -0.66 -17.63 4.24
C SER A 98 -0.77 -19.05 3.64
N PRO A 99 0.31 -19.84 3.63
CA PRO A 99 0.22 -21.26 3.31
C PRO A 99 -0.40 -22.00 4.51
N GLY A 100 -1.72 -22.20 4.51
CA GLY A 100 -2.41 -22.94 5.57
C GLY A 100 -3.88 -22.58 5.74
N SER A 101 -4.45 -22.96 6.88
CA SER A 101 -5.87 -22.75 7.21
C SER A 101 -6.21 -21.35 7.69
N VAL A 102 -5.28 -20.39 7.62
CA VAL A 102 -5.53 -19.00 8.04
C VAL A 102 -6.52 -18.35 7.08
N ARG A 103 -7.66 -17.94 7.63
CA ARG A 103 -8.70 -17.18 6.92
C ARG A 103 -8.24 -15.75 6.66
N VAL A 104 -8.25 -15.38 5.37
CA VAL A 104 -7.89 -14.05 4.91
C VAL A 104 -9.05 -13.07 5.18
N HIS A 105 -8.78 -12.00 5.94
CA HIS A 105 -9.78 -10.97 6.25
C HIS A 105 -9.48 -9.60 5.62
N THR A 106 -8.22 -9.32 5.29
CA THR A 106 -7.80 -8.03 4.71
C THR A 106 -6.90 -8.26 3.50
N LEU A 107 -7.31 -7.74 2.34
CA LEU A 107 -6.49 -7.72 1.12
C LEU A 107 -5.86 -6.33 0.93
N ILE A 108 -4.53 -6.25 0.92
CA ILE A 108 -3.79 -5.01 0.68
C ILE A 108 -3.34 -4.97 -0.78
N LEU A 109 -3.64 -3.88 -1.48
CA LEU A 109 -3.37 -3.69 -2.89
C LEU A 109 -2.42 -2.52 -3.14
N GLY A 110 -1.29 -2.80 -3.78
CA GLY A 110 -0.54 -1.79 -4.52
C GLY A 110 -1.22 -1.45 -5.86
N THR A 111 -0.71 -0.45 -6.58
CA THR A 111 -1.18 -0.20 -7.96
C THR A 111 -0.60 -1.23 -8.93
N HIS A 112 0.73 -1.34 -8.98
CA HIS A 112 1.52 -2.28 -9.77
C HIS A 112 2.96 -2.27 -9.23
N PRO A 113 3.75 -3.36 -9.30
CA PRO A 113 5.09 -3.36 -8.73
C PRO A 113 6.00 -2.35 -9.42
N SER A 114 6.94 -1.80 -8.65
CA SER A 114 7.99 -0.93 -9.20
C SER A 114 9.08 -1.77 -9.88
N PRO A 115 9.93 -1.18 -10.75
CA PRO A 115 11.10 -1.88 -11.29
C PRO A 115 12.01 -2.46 -10.19
N THR A 116 12.17 -1.78 -9.05
CA THR A 116 12.90 -2.31 -7.88
C THR A 116 12.21 -3.51 -7.27
N SER A 117 10.87 -3.49 -7.19
CA SER A 117 10.09 -4.64 -6.72
C SER A 117 10.27 -5.84 -7.65
N HIS A 118 10.23 -5.64 -8.98
CA HIS A 118 10.49 -6.70 -9.95
C HIS A 118 11.90 -7.27 -9.82
N LYS A 119 12.92 -6.40 -9.76
CA LYS A 119 14.32 -6.85 -9.60
C LYS A 119 14.54 -7.72 -8.37
N LYS A 120 13.76 -7.50 -7.31
CA LYS A 120 13.84 -8.26 -6.05
C LYS A 120 12.82 -9.39 -5.95
N SER A 121 11.85 -9.47 -6.86
CA SER A 121 10.64 -10.30 -6.71
C SER A 121 9.92 -10.09 -5.38
N GLN A 122 9.75 -8.82 -4.97
CA GLN A 122 9.22 -8.44 -3.67
C GLN A 122 8.18 -7.31 -3.78
N TYR A 123 6.97 -7.55 -3.27
CA TYR A 123 6.02 -6.47 -2.99
C TYR A 123 6.63 -5.47 -2.03
N TYR A 124 6.52 -4.18 -2.38
CA TYR A 124 7.11 -3.08 -1.62
C TYR A 124 8.62 -3.26 -1.31
N GLY A 125 9.37 -3.94 -2.19
CA GLY A 125 10.80 -4.26 -2.01
C GLY A 125 11.76 -3.06 -2.02
N HIS A 126 11.31 -1.87 -2.40
CA HIS A 126 12.13 -0.66 -2.36
C HIS A 126 12.48 -0.31 -0.90
N PRO A 127 13.76 -0.12 -0.53
CA PRO A 127 14.16 0.04 0.88
C PRO A 127 13.57 1.26 1.60
N GLN A 128 13.21 2.31 0.84
CA GLN A 128 12.54 3.52 1.36
C GLN A 128 11.01 3.42 1.36
N ASN A 129 10.43 2.31 0.88
CA ASN A 129 8.99 2.11 0.99
C ASN A 129 8.63 1.81 2.46
N ALA A 130 7.69 2.57 3.01
CA ALA A 130 7.35 2.51 4.42
C ALA A 130 6.53 1.26 4.81
N PHE A 131 5.96 0.54 3.84
CA PHE A 131 4.99 -0.52 4.07
C PHE A 131 5.43 -1.53 5.13
N TRP A 132 6.59 -2.14 4.93
CA TRP A 132 7.08 -3.21 5.80
C TRP A 132 7.55 -2.73 7.17
N TYR A 133 8.01 -1.49 7.28
CA TYR A 133 8.31 -0.87 8.58
C TYR A 133 7.02 -0.64 9.37
N ILE A 134 5.97 -0.13 8.70
CA ILE A 134 4.64 0.05 9.30
C ILE A 134 4.06 -1.30 9.72
N ALA A 135 4.15 -2.33 8.87
CA ALA A 135 3.68 -3.68 9.19
C ALA A 135 4.36 -4.22 10.47
N GLY A 136 5.69 -4.12 10.55
CA GLY A 136 6.44 -4.53 11.75
C GLY A 136 6.05 -3.74 13.00
N ASP A 137 5.93 -2.41 12.91
CA ASP A 137 5.50 -1.56 14.03
C ASP A 137 4.06 -1.86 14.50
N CYS A 138 3.16 -2.22 13.58
CA CYS A 138 1.75 -2.46 13.90
C CYS A 138 1.46 -3.88 14.39
N LEU A 139 2.14 -4.89 13.82
CA LEU A 139 2.01 -6.29 14.24
C LEU A 139 2.85 -6.56 15.49
N GLY A 140 4.00 -5.89 15.63
CA GLY A 140 4.90 -6.03 16.77
C GLY A 140 5.72 -7.31 16.79
N THR A 141 5.57 -8.20 15.80
CA THR A 141 6.18 -9.54 15.76
C THR A 141 7.53 -9.58 15.02
N PHE A 142 7.82 -8.58 14.19
CA PHE A 142 9.09 -8.46 13.48
C PHE A 142 9.55 -7.01 13.32
N ARG A 143 10.83 -6.84 12.96
CA ARG A 143 11.39 -5.61 12.42
C ARG A 143 11.94 -5.85 11.02
N ARG A 144 11.81 -4.83 10.16
CA ARG A 144 12.53 -4.76 8.89
C ARG A 144 13.89 -4.13 9.12
N ASP A 145 14.91 -4.66 8.46
CA ASP A 145 16.23 -4.06 8.50
C ASP A 145 16.18 -2.60 7.99
N ALA A 146 16.72 -1.69 8.77
CA ALA A 146 16.80 -0.29 8.38
C ALA A 146 17.88 -0.20 7.31
N ALA A 147 17.49 0.11 6.08
CA ALA A 147 18.37 -0.01 4.92
C ALA A 147 19.70 0.72 5.15
N THR A 148 20.77 0.00 5.47
CA THR A 148 22.06 0.63 5.76
C THR A 148 22.77 0.85 4.43
N THR A 149 23.23 2.06 4.15
CA THR A 149 24.05 2.30 2.96
C THR A 149 25.40 1.59 3.11
N ALA A 150 26.14 1.41 2.01
CA ALA A 150 27.43 0.72 2.01
C ALA A 150 28.47 1.36 2.96
N ASP A 151 28.29 2.64 3.27
CA ASP A 151 29.06 3.49 4.18
C ASP A 151 28.57 3.46 5.64
N GLY A 152 27.68 2.53 6.01
CA GLY A 152 27.25 2.33 7.39
C GLY A 152 26.24 3.36 7.90
N VAL A 153 25.74 4.24 7.03
CA VAL A 153 24.70 5.21 7.38
C VAL A 153 23.35 4.53 7.25
N THR A 154 22.66 4.35 8.38
CA THR A 154 21.28 3.85 8.39
C THR A 154 20.39 4.78 7.57
N LEU A 155 19.85 4.31 6.44
CA LEU A 155 18.91 5.09 5.64
C LEU A 155 17.67 5.39 6.46
N SER A 156 17.49 6.70 6.59
CA SER A 156 16.23 7.42 6.58
C SER A 156 15.61 7.74 7.93
N VAL A 157 14.98 8.91 7.93
CA VAL A 157 14.07 9.46 8.94
C VAL A 157 13.13 8.39 9.55
N ILE A 158 12.79 7.34 8.80
CA ILE A 158 11.97 6.21 9.27
C ILE A 158 12.60 5.53 10.48
N GLY A 159 13.91 5.21 10.44
CA GLY A 159 14.60 4.48 11.51
C GLY A 159 14.49 5.17 12.88
N ARG A 160 14.53 6.51 12.91
CA ARG A 160 14.36 7.31 14.13
C ARG A 160 12.91 7.36 14.65
N GLN A 161 11.94 7.00 13.83
CA GLN A 161 10.51 7.04 14.15
C GLN A 161 9.89 5.66 14.40
N LEU A 162 10.67 4.58 14.26
CA LEU A 162 10.27 3.22 14.58
C LEU A 162 9.98 3.09 16.08
N ARG A 163 9.01 2.25 16.46
CA ARG A 163 8.61 2.09 17.87
C ARG A 163 9.61 1.29 18.73
N GLY A 164 10.76 0.90 18.17
CA GLY A 164 11.82 0.23 18.92
C GLY A 164 11.43 -1.14 19.49
N SER A 165 10.54 -1.87 18.80
CA SER A 165 10.08 -3.20 19.22
C SER A 165 11.25 -4.15 19.55
N PRO A 166 11.16 -4.98 20.62
CA PRO A 166 12.16 -6.00 20.92
C PRO A 166 12.18 -7.15 19.90
N ALA A 167 11.26 -7.16 18.93
CA ALA A 167 11.21 -8.17 17.88
C ALA A 167 12.51 -8.27 17.07
N ALA A 168 12.76 -9.45 16.49
CA ALA A 168 13.93 -9.69 15.65
C ALA A 168 13.83 -8.91 14.32
N VAL A 169 14.98 -8.52 13.78
CA VAL A 169 15.06 -8.12 12.36
C VAL A 169 15.01 -9.39 11.52
N VAL A 170 14.07 -9.49 10.59
CA VAL A 170 13.82 -10.73 9.84
C VAL A 170 13.89 -10.50 8.32
N PRO A 171 14.29 -11.53 7.52
CA PRO A 171 14.31 -11.43 6.06
C PRO A 171 12.91 -11.26 5.47
N TYR A 172 12.83 -10.87 4.20
CA TYR A 172 11.55 -10.56 3.52
C TYR A 172 10.52 -11.67 3.63
N ASP A 173 10.91 -12.92 3.37
CA ASP A 173 9.99 -14.06 3.41
C ASP A 173 9.38 -14.26 4.79
N GLU A 174 10.15 -13.99 5.85
CA GLU A 174 9.65 -14.06 7.22
C GLU A 174 8.72 -12.87 7.56
N GLN A 175 8.99 -11.67 7.01
CA GLN A 175 8.05 -10.54 7.11
C GLN A 175 6.71 -10.90 6.46
N VAL A 176 6.75 -11.53 5.28
CA VAL A 176 5.58 -12.03 4.56
C VAL A 176 4.84 -13.10 5.36
N ASN A 177 5.54 -14.10 5.86
CA ASN A 177 4.96 -15.19 6.65
C ASN A 177 4.27 -14.67 7.90
N GLN A 178 4.90 -13.75 8.63
CA GLN A 178 4.28 -13.17 9.82
C GLN A 178 3.08 -12.31 9.48
N MET A 179 3.14 -11.46 8.46
CA MET A 179 1.98 -10.65 8.06
C MET A 179 0.81 -11.54 7.59
N THR A 180 1.10 -12.53 6.75
CA THR A 180 0.06 -13.42 6.20
C THR A 180 -0.50 -14.40 7.21
N GLY A 181 0.32 -14.88 8.16
CA GLY A 181 -0.13 -15.69 9.29
C GLY A 181 -1.17 -14.98 10.16
N HIS A 182 -1.19 -13.63 10.15
CA HIS A 182 -2.24 -12.84 10.79
C HIS A 182 -3.48 -12.61 9.92
N GLY A 183 -3.64 -13.28 8.76
CA GLY A 183 -4.84 -13.17 7.91
C GLY A 183 -4.85 -11.96 6.95
N PHE A 184 -3.72 -11.26 6.80
CA PHE A 184 -3.53 -10.24 5.78
C PHE A 184 -3.03 -10.87 4.47
N ALA A 185 -3.56 -10.45 3.34
CA ALA A 185 -3.07 -10.80 2.01
C ALA A 185 -2.51 -9.57 1.30
N MET A 186 -1.65 -9.77 0.31
CA MET A 186 -1.16 -8.70 -0.55
C MET A 186 -1.23 -9.05 -2.03
N TRP A 187 -1.56 -8.05 -2.84
CA TRP A 187 -1.54 -8.13 -4.29
C TRP A 187 -1.42 -6.72 -4.91
N ASP A 188 -1.73 -6.59 -6.20
CA ASP A 188 -1.87 -5.30 -6.88
C ASP A 188 -3.22 -5.19 -7.59
N ILE A 189 -3.63 -3.96 -7.87
CA ILE A 189 -4.78 -3.65 -8.72
C ILE A 189 -4.54 -4.12 -10.15
N VAL A 190 -3.39 -3.74 -10.72
CA VAL A 190 -3.06 -3.97 -12.13
C VAL A 190 -2.22 -5.23 -12.28
N GLY A 191 -2.78 -6.23 -12.95
CA GLY A 191 -2.12 -7.51 -13.24
C GLY A 191 -1.16 -7.44 -14.41
N LEU A 192 -1.48 -6.67 -15.44
CA LEU A 192 -0.66 -6.50 -16.64
C LEU A 192 -0.76 -5.06 -17.14
N CYS A 193 0.36 -4.46 -17.52
CA CYS A 193 0.36 -3.13 -18.14
C CYS A 193 1.63 -2.88 -18.94
N ARG A 194 1.65 -1.77 -19.68
CA ARG A 194 2.89 -1.16 -20.15
C ARG A 194 3.31 -0.06 -19.19
N ARG A 195 4.58 -0.04 -18.79
CA ARG A 195 5.07 0.96 -17.83
C ARG A 195 6.55 1.26 -18.01
N GLU A 196 6.86 2.55 -18.03
CA GLU A 196 8.22 3.05 -17.84
C GLU A 196 8.41 3.62 -16.41
N GLY A 197 9.46 3.20 -15.72
CA GLY A 197 9.78 3.70 -14.38
C GLY A 197 8.79 3.30 -13.28
N ALA A 198 8.83 4.00 -12.15
CA ALA A 198 8.10 3.63 -10.92
C ALA A 198 6.88 4.52 -10.60
N LEU A 199 6.55 5.51 -11.44
CA LEU A 199 5.41 6.39 -11.22
C LEU A 199 4.13 5.78 -11.78
N ASP A 200 3.03 5.90 -11.06
CA ASP A 200 1.72 5.38 -11.51
C ASP A 200 1.19 6.16 -12.72
N ALA A 201 1.62 7.41 -12.89
CA ALA A 201 1.29 8.24 -14.05
C ALA A 201 1.78 7.66 -15.40
N ASN A 202 2.73 6.73 -15.35
CA ASN A 202 3.32 6.07 -16.52
C ASN A 202 2.67 4.72 -16.83
N ILE A 203 1.63 4.32 -16.10
CA ILE A 203 0.89 3.08 -16.39
C ILE A 203 0.00 3.31 -17.61
N ARG A 204 0.14 2.45 -18.61
CA ARG A 204 -0.63 2.42 -19.86
C ARG A 204 -1.19 1.01 -20.08
N ASP A 205 -2.27 0.92 -20.86
CA ASP A 205 -2.89 -0.36 -21.24
C ASP A 205 -3.12 -1.32 -20.05
N SER A 206 -3.59 -0.78 -18.92
CA SER A 206 -3.75 -1.57 -17.69
C SER A 206 -4.90 -2.57 -17.77
N GLU A 207 -4.59 -3.82 -17.42
CA GLU A 207 -5.52 -4.91 -17.17
C GLU A 207 -5.50 -5.26 -15.67
N PRO A 208 -6.68 -5.37 -15.02
CA PRO A 208 -6.74 -5.63 -13.60
C PRO A 208 -6.45 -7.10 -13.27
N ASN A 209 -5.94 -7.35 -12.07
CA ASN A 209 -5.98 -8.67 -11.46
C ASN A 209 -7.43 -9.08 -11.14
N ASP A 210 -7.73 -10.38 -11.05
CA ASP A 210 -9.05 -10.88 -10.67
C ASP A 210 -9.31 -10.77 -9.15
N ILE A 211 -9.44 -9.53 -8.69
CA ILE A 211 -9.69 -9.21 -7.28
C ILE A 211 -11.07 -9.71 -6.85
N ARG A 212 -12.06 -9.71 -7.77
CA ARG A 212 -13.39 -10.22 -7.48
C ARG A 212 -13.35 -11.73 -7.23
N GLY A 213 -12.71 -12.48 -8.12
CA GLY A 213 -12.48 -13.92 -7.95
C GLY A 213 -11.72 -14.23 -6.67
N PHE A 214 -10.68 -13.45 -6.34
CA PHE A 214 -9.98 -13.58 -5.06
C PHE A 214 -10.92 -13.41 -3.85
N CYS A 215 -11.71 -12.34 -3.80
CA CYS A 215 -12.65 -12.12 -2.70
C CYS A 215 -13.77 -13.17 -2.66
N GLU A 216 -14.17 -13.74 -3.79
CA GLU A 216 -15.13 -14.84 -3.83
C GLU A 216 -14.50 -16.17 -3.40
N ALA A 217 -13.21 -16.41 -3.63
CA ALA A 217 -12.50 -17.57 -3.09
C ALA A 217 -12.25 -17.44 -1.58
N HIS A 218 -12.04 -16.22 -1.09
CA HIS A 218 -11.80 -15.91 0.32
C HIS A 218 -13.00 -15.18 0.95
N LYS A 219 -14.01 -15.97 1.38
CA LYS A 219 -15.29 -15.45 1.89
C LYS A 219 -15.19 -14.62 3.18
N ASP A 220 -14.10 -14.78 3.92
CA ASP A 220 -13.84 -14.02 5.15
C ASP A 220 -13.21 -12.65 4.91
N VAL A 221 -12.87 -12.28 3.66
CA VAL A 221 -12.37 -10.92 3.37
C VAL A 221 -13.43 -9.89 3.76
N ARG A 222 -13.07 -9.00 4.68
CA ARG A 222 -13.90 -7.89 5.17
C ARG A 222 -13.45 -6.55 4.61
N ARG A 223 -12.16 -6.43 4.26
CA ARG A 223 -11.52 -5.18 3.84
C ARG A 223 -10.57 -5.34 2.65
N ILE A 224 -10.63 -4.37 1.74
CA ILE A 224 -9.63 -4.12 0.69
C ILE A 224 -8.95 -2.79 1.02
N VAL A 225 -7.62 -2.77 1.10
CA VAL A 225 -6.81 -1.59 1.41
C VAL A 225 -6.02 -1.17 0.18
N LEU A 226 -6.29 0.02 -0.36
CA LEU A 226 -5.55 0.60 -1.46
C LEU A 226 -4.35 1.39 -0.91
N ALA A 227 -3.15 0.83 -1.05
CA ALA A 227 -1.92 1.34 -0.45
C ALA A 227 -1.35 2.60 -1.14
N ASN A 228 -1.97 3.06 -2.23
CA ASN A 228 -1.55 4.19 -3.05
C ASN A 228 -2.51 5.39 -2.99
N GLY A 229 -3.42 5.44 -2.01
CA GLY A 229 -4.34 6.55 -1.77
C GLY A 229 -5.17 6.92 -2.99
N THR A 230 -5.25 8.22 -3.31
CA THR A 230 -6.04 8.74 -4.43
C THR A 230 -5.67 8.12 -5.78
N THR A 231 -4.38 7.90 -6.05
CA THR A 231 -3.95 7.36 -7.35
C THR A 231 -4.36 5.91 -7.51
N GLY A 232 -4.12 5.07 -6.49
CA GLY A 232 -4.61 3.70 -6.47
C GLY A 232 -6.13 3.62 -6.56
N SER A 233 -6.83 4.55 -5.90
CA SER A 233 -8.30 4.63 -5.97
C SER A 233 -8.81 4.91 -7.37
N LYS A 234 -8.17 5.82 -8.12
CA LYS A 234 -8.54 6.09 -9.52
C LYS A 234 -8.38 4.85 -10.39
N GLU A 235 -7.26 4.13 -10.24
CA GLU A 235 -7.00 2.90 -11.00
C GLU A 235 -7.99 1.80 -10.62
N PHE A 236 -8.27 1.62 -9.32
CA PHE A 236 -9.27 0.65 -8.85
C PHE A 236 -10.67 0.96 -9.43
N MET A 237 -11.09 2.22 -9.41
CA MET A 237 -12.40 2.61 -9.94
C MET A 237 -12.53 2.49 -11.46
N LYS A 238 -11.42 2.47 -12.21
CA LYS A 238 -11.42 2.20 -13.66
C LYS A 238 -11.99 0.81 -13.97
N HIS A 239 -11.70 -0.17 -13.12
CA HIS A 239 -11.99 -1.59 -13.38
C HIS A 239 -13.12 -2.14 -12.52
N PHE A 240 -13.31 -1.63 -11.30
CA PHE A 240 -14.20 -2.23 -10.30
C PHE A 240 -15.43 -1.38 -9.99
N ARG A 241 -15.76 -0.37 -10.80
CA ARG A 241 -16.93 0.52 -10.57
C ARG A 241 -18.25 -0.23 -10.45
N SER A 242 -18.47 -1.25 -11.27
CA SER A 242 -19.71 -2.05 -11.28
C SER A 242 -19.92 -2.86 -9.99
N TRP A 243 -18.92 -2.95 -9.13
CA TRP A 243 -18.99 -3.70 -7.87
C TRP A 243 -19.54 -2.87 -6.70
N TRP A 244 -19.79 -1.58 -6.94
CA TRP A 244 -20.31 -0.62 -5.96
C TRP A 244 -21.80 -0.36 -6.20
N ALA A 245 -22.55 -0.11 -5.11
CA ALA A 245 -23.87 0.51 -5.19
C ALA A 245 -23.71 2.05 -5.16
N GLU A 246 -24.41 2.75 -6.05
CA GLU A 246 -24.46 4.21 -6.08
C GLU A 246 -25.66 4.71 -5.29
N ASN A 247 -25.54 5.89 -4.65
CA ASN A 247 -26.70 6.54 -4.05
C ASN A 247 -27.63 7.07 -5.15
N ASP A 248 -28.94 6.94 -4.94
CA ASP A 248 -29.93 7.59 -5.79
C ASP A 248 -29.90 9.12 -5.61
N ASP A 249 -30.67 9.83 -6.43
CA ASP A 249 -30.74 11.30 -6.40
C ASP A 249 -31.25 11.86 -5.07
N THR A 250 -31.87 11.02 -4.22
CA THR A 250 -32.33 11.39 -2.87
C THR A 250 -31.30 11.10 -1.78
N GLY A 251 -30.13 10.57 -2.15
CA GLY A 251 -29.07 10.17 -1.23
C GLY A 251 -29.36 8.85 -0.50
N ARG A 252 -30.37 8.09 -0.91
CA ARG A 252 -30.60 6.72 -0.41
C ARG A 252 -29.79 5.76 -1.26
N GLY A 253 -29.15 4.78 -0.63
CA GLY A 253 -28.38 3.79 -1.38
C GLY A 253 -29.28 3.02 -2.34
N SER A 254 -28.96 3.06 -3.64
CA SER A 254 -29.64 2.21 -4.61
C SER A 254 -29.38 0.76 -4.23
N ALA A 255 -30.41 -0.08 -4.29
CA ALA A 255 -30.23 -1.50 -4.02
C ALA A 255 -29.21 -2.08 -5.02
N PRO A 256 -28.22 -2.85 -4.55
CA PRO A 256 -27.32 -3.57 -5.43
C PRO A 256 -28.11 -4.50 -6.37
N ALA A 257 -27.50 -4.87 -7.51
CA ALA A 257 -28.12 -5.83 -8.43
C ALA A 257 -28.41 -7.15 -7.70
N ALA A 258 -29.59 -7.75 -7.94
CA ALA A 258 -30.08 -8.89 -7.16
C ALA A 258 -29.20 -10.15 -7.23
N ASP A 259 -28.39 -10.27 -8.29
CA ASP A 259 -27.43 -11.35 -8.52
C ASP A 259 -26.05 -11.09 -7.88
N GLN A 260 -25.80 -9.85 -7.46
CA GLN A 260 -24.57 -9.49 -6.79
C GLN A 260 -24.58 -10.08 -5.37
N ARG A 261 -23.59 -10.90 -5.01
CA ARG A 261 -23.49 -11.45 -3.64
C ARG A 261 -22.61 -10.60 -2.72
N THR A 262 -21.63 -9.93 -3.31
CA THR A 262 -20.64 -9.11 -2.62
C THR A 262 -20.70 -7.69 -3.15
N VAL A 263 -20.77 -6.71 -2.27
CA VAL A 263 -20.87 -5.28 -2.60
C VAL A 263 -19.75 -4.51 -1.90
N LEU A 264 -19.11 -3.61 -2.64
CA LEU A 264 -18.11 -2.71 -2.08
C LEU A 264 -18.77 -1.51 -1.41
N VAL A 265 -18.24 -1.13 -0.25
CA VAL A 265 -18.66 0.06 0.50
C VAL A 265 -17.45 0.91 0.87
N PRO A 266 -17.60 2.24 0.97
CA PRO A 266 -16.53 3.11 1.45
C PRO A 266 -16.08 2.70 2.86
N GLY A 267 -14.77 2.66 3.08
CA GLY A 267 -14.21 2.56 4.42
C GLY A 267 -14.56 3.78 5.27
N SER A 268 -14.55 3.62 6.60
CA SER A 268 -14.92 4.66 7.56
C SER A 268 -13.82 5.71 7.81
N ASP A 269 -12.65 5.57 7.19
CA ASP A 269 -11.60 6.56 7.31
C ASP A 269 -11.91 7.84 6.49
N PRO A 270 -11.42 9.02 6.92
CA PRO A 270 -11.72 10.29 6.25
C PRO A 270 -11.36 10.35 4.76
N SER A 271 -10.29 9.66 4.34
CA SER A 271 -9.84 9.66 2.95
C SER A 271 -10.81 8.88 2.07
N SER A 272 -11.18 7.66 2.50
CA SER A 272 -12.13 6.81 1.79
C SER A 272 -13.51 7.43 1.69
N MET A 273 -14.03 7.98 2.79
CA MET A 273 -15.32 8.68 2.78
C MET A 273 -15.31 9.84 1.78
N LYS A 274 -14.20 10.59 1.68
CA LYS A 274 -14.08 11.68 0.73
C LYS A 274 -13.98 11.19 -0.73
N ILE A 275 -13.17 10.17 -0.98
CA ILE A 275 -12.91 9.64 -2.33
C ILE A 275 -14.14 8.93 -2.90
N PHE A 276 -14.84 8.15 -2.08
CA PHE A 276 -15.96 7.31 -2.49
C PHE A 276 -17.32 7.88 -2.08
N LYS A 277 -17.42 9.17 -1.77
CA LYS A 277 -18.63 9.84 -1.24
C LYS A 277 -19.93 9.66 -2.03
N LYS A 278 -19.84 9.28 -3.31
CA LYS A 278 -21.01 9.07 -4.19
C LYS A 278 -21.57 7.64 -4.12
N TYR A 279 -20.86 6.74 -3.46
CA TYR A 279 -21.23 5.34 -3.32
C TYR A 279 -21.86 5.08 -1.97
N SER A 280 -22.77 4.12 -1.93
CA SER A 280 -23.54 3.79 -0.74
C SER A 280 -22.65 3.29 0.38
N SER A 281 -22.83 3.88 1.56
CA SER A 281 -22.15 3.49 2.78
C SER A 281 -22.74 2.20 3.36
N ARG A 282 -21.95 1.53 4.21
CA ARG A 282 -22.44 0.40 5.02
C ARG A 282 -23.72 0.75 5.77
N ARG A 283 -23.80 1.97 6.33
CA ARG A 283 -24.96 2.43 7.11
C ARG A 283 -26.21 2.52 6.25
N GLU A 284 -26.09 3.03 5.02
CA GLU A 284 -27.21 3.17 4.10
C GLU A 284 -27.75 1.81 3.66
N LEU A 285 -26.86 0.87 3.30
CA LEU A 285 -27.28 -0.47 2.86
C LEU A 285 -27.88 -1.30 4.01
N VAL A 286 -27.21 -1.35 5.17
CA VAL A 286 -27.71 -2.10 6.32
C VAL A 286 -28.97 -1.47 6.91
N GLY A 287 -29.04 -0.13 6.95
CA GLY A 287 -30.21 0.61 7.45
C GLY A 287 -31.47 0.37 6.62
N ASN A 288 -31.32 0.09 5.31
CA ASN A 288 -32.39 -0.31 4.41
C ASN A 288 -32.79 -1.80 4.56
N GLY A 289 -32.24 -2.51 5.56
CA GLY A 289 -32.55 -3.92 5.81
C GLY A 289 -31.82 -4.90 4.90
N ASP A 290 -30.78 -4.47 4.18
CA ASP A 290 -30.01 -5.35 3.31
C ASP A 290 -29.10 -6.29 4.12
N LYS A 291 -29.60 -7.51 4.35
CA LYS A 291 -28.86 -8.63 4.96
C LYS A 291 -28.40 -9.66 3.93
N ARG A 292 -28.71 -9.45 2.65
CA ARG A 292 -28.49 -10.44 1.59
C ARG A 292 -27.07 -10.36 1.04
N HIS A 293 -26.46 -9.17 1.08
CA HIS A 293 -25.16 -8.92 0.50
C HIS A 293 -24.04 -8.97 1.54
N ARG A 294 -22.94 -9.61 1.16
CA ARG A 294 -21.66 -9.47 1.86
C ARG A 294 -21.05 -8.12 1.52
N LEU A 295 -20.72 -7.34 2.55
CA LEU A 295 -20.15 -6.00 2.36
C LEU A 295 -18.64 -6.01 2.62
N ILE A 296 -17.86 -5.58 1.63
CA ILE A 296 -16.40 -5.40 1.75
C ILE A 296 -16.09 -3.90 1.80
N GLU A 297 -15.40 -3.48 2.85
CA GLU A 297 -14.95 -2.10 2.99
C GLU A 297 -13.71 -1.82 2.14
N VAL A 298 -13.73 -0.74 1.37
CA VAL A 298 -12.58 -0.29 0.57
C VAL A 298 -11.95 0.94 1.22
N LEU A 299 -10.70 0.78 1.65
CA LEU A 299 -9.91 1.78 2.37
C LEU A 299 -8.84 2.39 1.45
N ALA A 300 -9.01 3.64 1.05
CA ALA A 300 -8.04 4.43 0.30
C ALA A 300 -7.05 5.14 1.24
N LEU A 301 -6.12 4.37 1.81
CA LEU A 301 -5.18 4.87 2.82
C LEU A 301 -4.03 5.66 2.22
N THR A 302 -3.38 6.46 3.07
CA THR A 302 -2.25 7.31 2.64
C THR A 302 -1.13 6.46 2.05
N SER A 303 -0.51 6.97 0.98
CA SER A 303 0.49 6.20 0.24
C SER A 303 1.76 5.93 1.06
N VAL A 304 2.19 4.66 1.06
CA VAL A 304 3.42 4.17 1.71
C VAL A 304 4.67 4.28 0.83
N SER A 305 4.50 4.75 -0.42
CA SER A 305 5.61 5.04 -1.33
C SER A 305 6.46 6.22 -0.84
N PRO A 306 7.78 6.23 -1.11
CA PRO A 306 8.63 7.40 -0.90
C PRO A 306 8.18 8.62 -1.72
N ALA A 307 7.44 8.42 -2.83
CA ALA A 307 6.89 9.53 -3.62
C ALA A 307 5.89 10.40 -2.83
N ASN A 308 5.26 9.85 -1.79
CA ASN A 308 4.46 10.62 -0.85
C ASN A 308 5.34 11.19 0.27
N ALA A 309 6.19 12.17 -0.08
CA ALA A 309 7.11 12.81 0.86
C ALA A 309 6.43 13.83 1.80
N SER A 310 5.19 14.26 1.49
CA SER A 310 4.46 15.25 2.29
C SER A 310 3.89 14.69 3.60
N THR A 311 3.78 13.36 3.71
CA THR A 311 3.29 12.69 4.93
C THR A 311 4.46 12.03 5.66
N THR A 312 4.62 12.30 6.95
CA THR A 312 5.69 11.70 7.76
C THR A 312 5.45 10.21 7.99
N TYR A 313 6.50 9.46 8.35
CA TYR A 313 6.36 8.05 8.64
C TYR A 313 5.36 7.80 9.78
N SER A 314 5.47 8.51 10.91
CA SER A 314 4.53 8.35 12.03
C SER A 314 3.08 8.60 11.61
N GLN A 315 2.81 9.61 10.78
CA GLN A 315 1.47 9.86 10.25
C GLN A 315 0.96 8.71 9.37
N LYS A 316 1.82 8.19 8.47
CA LYS A 316 1.48 6.99 7.67
C LYS A 316 1.15 5.81 8.59
N ARG A 317 2.05 5.51 9.53
CA ARG A 317 1.92 4.41 10.49
C ARG A 317 0.62 4.51 11.29
N ASP A 318 0.33 5.66 11.89
CA ASP A 318 -0.80 5.81 12.80
C ASP A 318 -2.14 5.69 12.04
N ILE A 319 -2.22 6.15 10.79
CA ILE A 319 -3.39 5.93 9.90
C ILE A 319 -3.55 4.44 9.59
N TRP A 320 -2.48 3.78 9.17
CA TRP A 320 -2.50 2.35 8.82
C TRP A 320 -2.81 1.48 10.04
N GLU A 321 -2.23 1.81 11.20
CA GLU A 321 -2.53 1.12 12.46
C GLU A 321 -4.01 1.24 12.79
N LYS A 322 -4.58 2.46 12.74
CA LYS A 322 -5.97 2.71 13.14
C LYS A 322 -6.99 2.02 12.24
N TYR A 323 -6.80 2.06 10.92
CA TYR A 323 -7.86 1.64 9.97
C TYR A 323 -7.57 0.30 9.28
N CYS A 324 -6.31 -0.16 9.23
CA CYS A 324 -5.95 -1.43 8.61
C CYS A 324 -5.55 -2.47 9.67
N TYR A 325 -4.45 -2.23 10.39
CA TYR A 325 -3.85 -3.29 11.22
C TYR A 325 -4.62 -3.59 12.51
N LYS A 326 -5.09 -2.58 13.27
CA LYS A 326 -5.87 -2.82 14.49
C LYS A 326 -7.18 -3.57 14.22
N PRO A 327 -8.03 -3.15 13.25
CA PRO A 327 -9.21 -3.92 12.89
C PRO A 327 -8.88 -5.31 12.33
N GLY A 328 -7.81 -5.43 11.54
CA GLY A 328 -7.38 -6.74 11.02
C GLY A 328 -6.92 -7.70 12.12
N LEU A 329 -6.15 -7.25 13.10
CA LEU A 329 -5.75 -8.07 14.25
C LEU A 329 -6.94 -8.52 15.10
N GLN A 330 -8.01 -7.71 15.15
CA GLN A 330 -9.27 -8.11 15.79
C GLN A 330 -9.97 -9.22 14.97
N ASP A 331 -10.08 -9.05 13.65
CA ASP A 331 -10.64 -10.09 12.78
C ASP A 331 -9.84 -11.39 12.84
N HIS A 332 -8.50 -11.31 12.93
CA HIS A 332 -7.65 -12.48 13.08
C HIS A 332 -7.97 -13.27 14.35
N LYS A 333 -8.16 -12.60 15.48
CA LYS A 333 -8.58 -13.24 16.74
C LYS A 333 -9.95 -13.92 16.59
N GLU A 334 -10.89 -13.26 15.92
CA GLU A 334 -12.24 -13.79 15.72
C GLU A 334 -12.28 -15.01 14.80
N LEU A 335 -11.42 -15.05 13.77
CA LEU A 335 -11.50 -16.03 12.69
C LEU A 335 -10.50 -17.18 12.83
N ASN A 336 -9.34 -16.96 13.43
CA ASN A 336 -8.17 -17.83 13.29
C ASN A 336 -7.54 -18.31 14.60
N ILE A 337 -7.99 -17.83 15.75
CA ILE A 337 -7.44 -18.21 17.06
C ILE A 337 -8.42 -19.10 17.87
N ASN A 338 -9.60 -19.42 17.31
CA ASN A 338 -10.58 -20.32 17.92
C ASN A 338 -10.19 -21.79 17.84
#